data_AF-A0A965RV50-F1
#
_entry.id   AF-A0A965RV50-F1
#
_cell.length_a   1.000
_cell.length_b   1.000
_cell.length_c   1.000
_cell.angle_alpha   90.00
_cell.angle_beta   90.00
_cell.angle_gamma   90.00
#
_symmetry.space_group_name_H-M   'P 1'
#
loop_
_entity.id
_entity.type
_entity.pdbx_description
1 polymer ?
#
loop_
_entity_poly.entity_id
_entity_poly.type
_entity_poly.pdbx_seq_one_letter_code
_entity_poly.pdbx_strand_id
1 'polypeptide(L)'
;GQNLASVGIYTVTMPNVVLAAGNNYATVVVYNVNGSTDDISSDDTLVKAINPVVPATGKLVVSEEGTGTWCQWCPRGAVFMDQFNAKYQGYWVGIAVHNGDPMTVTDYDAAFGNLIAGYPSALVDRGTDVDPSGMTPDFFTRLQIAPKATLVNGATWDATSRTLNVSVTANFTAAANSNYKLACVLTEDGVTGTGSGYNQSNSYAGGGNGVMGGFETKPNPVPASQMVYDHVARAIAPSFDGFANSFPATVNAGDAHTLNFSFNLPSTWDETNIHIVGLLIDPAGKIDNAGTATVTQAVGNGFITGSNAGLFEANASQIDDEVKVYPNPATDNATISLNLKNESTVEMQLVDVSGKVMAARNYGSLNGTWSINLNTSNLKAGMYLIELTINETKVTKRLIVE
;
A
#
# COMPACT_ATOMS: atom_id res chain seq x y z
N GLY A 1 54.61 7.18 13.05
CA GLY A 1 54.23 6.69 14.38
C GLY A 1 53.38 7.73 15.06
N GLN A 2 52.50 7.33 15.98
CA GLN A 2 51.76 8.25 16.84
C GLN A 2 52.56 8.46 18.13
N ASN A 3 52.53 9.67 18.70
CA ASN A 3 53.12 9.95 20.00
C ASN A 3 52.03 9.90 21.07
N LEU A 4 52.01 8.82 21.84
CA LEU A 4 50.95 8.54 22.80
C LEU A 4 51.46 8.75 24.23
N ALA A 5 50.73 9.54 25.02
CA ALA A 5 51.04 9.68 26.43
C ALA A 5 50.77 8.37 27.19
N SER A 6 51.54 8.10 28.24
CA SER A 6 51.28 6.97 29.13
C SER A 6 49.85 7.07 29.69
N VAL A 7 49.10 5.97 29.64
CA VAL A 7 47.67 5.88 30.04
C VAL A 7 46.74 6.77 29.19
N GLY A 8 47.23 7.30 28.07
CA GLY A 8 46.44 8.11 27.14
C GLY A 8 45.50 7.26 26.29
N ILE A 9 44.36 7.85 25.91
CA ILE A 9 43.43 7.25 24.94
C ILE A 9 43.71 7.86 23.57
N TYR A 10 43.86 7.01 22.56
CA TYR A 10 43.97 7.44 21.17
C TYR A 10 42.78 6.92 20.36
N THR A 11 42.03 7.83 19.74
CA THR A 11 40.94 7.47 18.83
C THR A 11 41.48 7.28 17.42
N VAL A 12 41.44 6.04 16.91
CA VAL A 12 41.74 5.74 15.52
C VAL A 12 40.47 5.93 14.70
N THR A 13 40.49 6.85 13.74
CA THR A 13 39.45 6.94 12.71
C THR A 13 39.73 5.91 11.64
N MET A 14 38.86 4.91 11.50
CA MET A 14 38.98 3.93 10.44
C MET A 14 38.65 4.57 9.08
N PRO A 15 39.33 4.18 7.99
CA PRO A 15 38.94 4.59 6.65
C PRO A 15 37.55 4.05 6.30
N ASN A 16 36.91 4.66 5.30
CA ASN A 16 35.64 4.14 4.78
C ASN A 16 35.80 2.67 4.37
N VAL A 17 34.91 1.81 4.89
CA VAL A 17 34.91 0.38 4.59
C VAL A 17 33.74 0.07 3.68
N VAL A 18 34.01 -0.58 2.55
CA VAL A 18 32.96 -1.22 1.75
C VAL A 18 32.60 -2.52 2.48
N LEU A 19 31.39 -2.58 3.03
CA LEU A 19 30.93 -3.77 3.75
C LEU A 19 30.47 -4.83 2.75
N ALA A 20 30.93 -6.07 2.94
CA ALA A 20 30.44 -7.24 2.23
C ALA A 20 29.53 -8.08 3.14
N ALA A 21 28.80 -9.05 2.57
CA ALA A 21 28.02 -9.99 3.35
C ALA A 21 28.90 -10.78 4.35
N GLY A 22 28.43 -10.91 5.59
CA GLY A 22 29.14 -11.60 6.67
C GLY A 22 30.00 -10.68 7.54
N ASN A 23 30.80 -11.26 8.42
CA ASN A 23 31.64 -10.49 9.34
C ASN A 23 32.79 -9.80 8.58
N ASN A 24 32.78 -8.48 8.59
CA ASN A 24 33.87 -7.62 8.14
C ASN A 24 34.66 -7.20 9.38
N TYR A 25 35.96 -7.47 9.41
CA TYR A 25 36.79 -7.21 10.58
C TYR A 25 37.56 -5.91 10.40
N ALA A 26 37.36 -4.99 11.34
CA ALA A 26 38.16 -3.80 11.52
C ALA A 26 39.21 -4.08 12.60
N THR A 27 40.48 -4.17 12.18
CA THR A 27 41.59 -4.51 13.07
C THR A 27 42.48 -3.28 13.27
N VAL A 28 42.70 -2.89 14.53
CA VAL A 28 43.73 -1.94 14.93
C VAL A 28 44.85 -2.72 15.59
N VAL A 29 46.08 -2.49 15.14
CA VAL A 29 47.28 -3.12 15.70
C VAL A 29 48.22 -2.03 16.17
N VAL A 30 48.63 -2.09 17.43
CA VAL A 30 49.80 -1.38 17.92
C VAL A 30 51.01 -2.18 17.45
N TYR A 31 51.84 -1.56 16.61
CA TYR A 31 53.08 -2.18 16.16
C TYR A 31 54.24 -1.25 16.43
N ASN A 32 55.38 -1.82 16.84
CA ASN A 32 56.65 -1.11 17.01
C ASN A 32 56.62 -0.05 18.13
N VAL A 33 56.39 -0.49 19.37
CA VAL A 33 56.39 0.36 20.57
C VAL A 33 57.82 0.84 20.85
N ASN A 34 58.10 2.12 20.56
CA ASN A 34 59.40 2.76 20.80
C ASN A 34 60.62 2.03 20.19
N GLY A 35 60.44 1.28 19.09
CA GLY A 35 61.54 0.53 18.46
C GLY A 35 61.85 -0.83 19.11
N SER A 36 61.04 -1.27 20.09
CA SER A 36 61.19 -2.53 20.81
C SER A 36 59.98 -3.44 20.59
N THR A 37 60.15 -4.73 20.89
CA THR A 37 59.02 -5.66 21.06
C THR A 37 58.23 -5.26 22.30
N ASP A 38 56.91 -5.28 22.19
CA ASP A 38 56.02 -5.08 23.33
C ASP A 38 56.18 -6.19 24.39
N ASP A 39 55.94 -5.90 25.66
CA ASP A 39 56.08 -6.87 26.76
C ASP A 39 54.90 -7.85 26.85
N ILE A 40 53.74 -7.50 26.29
CA ILE A 40 52.52 -8.31 26.26
C ILE A 40 51.87 -8.26 24.86
N SER A 41 52.53 -8.85 23.86
CA SER A 41 52.06 -8.85 22.47
C SER A 41 50.64 -9.39 22.19
N SER A 42 49.96 -9.97 23.20
CA SER A 42 48.57 -10.43 23.09
C SER A 42 47.53 -9.30 23.19
N ASP A 43 47.89 -8.11 23.71
CA ASP A 43 46.96 -6.97 23.82
C ASP A 43 47.16 -5.88 22.76
N ASP A 44 48.15 -6.05 21.88
CA ASP A 44 48.46 -5.16 20.75
C ASP A 44 47.30 -5.04 19.73
N THR A 45 46.34 -5.95 19.75
CA THR A 45 45.31 -6.07 18.71
C THR A 45 43.90 -5.82 19.25
N LEU A 46 43.22 -4.82 18.70
CA LEU A 46 41.78 -4.62 18.86
C LEU A 46 41.06 -5.00 17.57
N VAL A 47 40.14 -5.96 17.66
CA VAL A 47 39.29 -6.39 16.53
C VAL A 47 37.84 -6.00 16.78
N LYS A 48 37.22 -5.33 15.80
CA LYS A 48 35.77 -5.10 15.76
C LYS A 48 35.17 -5.79 14.55
N ALA A 49 34.24 -6.71 14.78
CA ALA A 49 33.44 -7.30 13.71
C ALA A 49 32.24 -6.41 13.38
N ILE A 50 32.00 -6.20 12.10
CA ILE A 50 30.84 -5.49 11.53
C ILE A 50 30.16 -6.46 10.57
N ASN A 51 28.92 -6.85 10.87
CA ASN A 51 28.10 -7.65 9.97
C ASN A 51 26.95 -6.77 9.45
N PRO A 52 26.98 -6.31 8.19
CA PRO A 52 25.93 -5.47 7.64
C PRO A 52 24.64 -6.27 7.45
N VAL A 53 23.52 -5.56 7.49
CA VAL A 53 22.26 -6.08 6.93
C VAL A 53 22.40 -6.11 5.41
N VAL A 54 22.22 -7.28 4.80
CA VAL A 54 22.26 -7.45 3.35
C VAL A 54 20.84 -7.68 2.84
N PRO A 55 20.26 -6.73 2.09
CA PRO A 55 18.93 -6.93 1.52
C PRO A 55 18.90 -8.17 0.62
N ALA A 56 17.84 -8.96 0.74
CA ALA A 56 17.59 -10.01 -0.22
C ALA A 56 17.32 -9.39 -1.61
N THR A 57 17.85 -10.02 -2.65
CA THR A 57 17.73 -9.49 -4.01
C THR A 57 16.26 -9.32 -4.41
N GLY A 58 15.90 -8.11 -4.82
CA GLY A 58 14.53 -7.78 -5.26
C GLY A 58 13.49 -7.66 -4.14
N LYS A 59 13.91 -7.65 -2.86
CA LYS A 59 13.01 -7.45 -1.73
C LYS A 59 12.65 -5.98 -1.58
N LEU A 60 11.35 -5.70 -1.60
CA LEU A 60 10.74 -4.44 -1.19
C LEU A 60 9.89 -4.73 0.05
N VAL A 61 10.13 -4.00 1.14
CA VAL A 61 9.36 -4.15 2.39
C VAL A 61 8.24 -3.12 2.41
N VAL A 62 7.04 -3.55 2.75
CA VAL A 62 5.87 -2.67 2.87
C VAL A 62 5.66 -2.31 4.34
N SER A 63 5.38 -1.05 4.63
CA SER A 63 4.82 -0.63 5.91
C SER A 63 3.44 -0.04 5.70
N GLU A 64 2.43 -0.66 6.28
CA GLU A 64 1.07 -0.12 6.36
C GLU A 64 0.92 0.59 7.72
N GLU A 65 0.65 1.89 7.74
CA GLU A 65 0.48 2.72 8.95
C GLU A 65 -1.01 3.03 9.16
N GLY A 66 -1.54 2.68 10.33
CA GLY A 66 -2.87 3.10 10.75
C GLY A 66 -2.82 4.52 11.29
N THR A 67 -3.64 5.41 10.73
CA THR A 67 -3.61 6.83 11.06
C THR A 67 -4.99 7.48 11.06
N GLY A 68 -5.05 8.76 11.44
CA GLY A 68 -6.27 9.54 11.34
C GLY A 68 -6.08 11.00 11.73
N THR A 69 -6.84 11.90 11.11
CA THR A 69 -6.73 13.35 11.40
C THR A 69 -7.08 13.69 12.86
N TRP A 70 -7.95 12.92 13.50
CA TRP A 70 -8.35 13.08 14.91
C TRP A 70 -7.30 12.57 15.91
N CYS A 71 -6.35 11.74 15.48
CA CYS A 71 -5.40 11.06 16.33
C CYS A 71 -4.24 11.97 16.74
N GLN A 72 -4.16 12.28 18.03
CA GLN A 72 -3.23 13.30 18.55
C GLN A 72 -1.75 12.90 18.42
N TRP A 73 -1.47 11.60 18.33
CA TRP A 73 -0.12 11.04 18.25
C TRP A 73 0.30 10.66 16.83
N CYS A 74 -0.64 10.66 15.89
CA CYS A 74 -0.41 10.28 14.49
C CYS A 74 0.54 11.20 13.69
N PRO A 75 0.86 12.45 14.12
CA PRO A 75 2.04 13.13 13.61
C PRO A 75 3.33 12.30 13.68
N ARG A 76 3.47 11.42 14.67
CA ARG A 76 4.61 10.48 14.76
C ARG A 76 4.61 9.48 13.61
N GLY A 77 3.45 8.97 13.23
CA GLY A 77 3.31 8.06 12.09
C GLY A 77 3.81 8.71 10.81
N ALA A 78 3.24 9.87 10.45
CA ALA A 78 3.67 10.64 9.28
C ALA A 78 5.18 10.88 9.25
N VAL A 79 5.76 11.38 10.36
CA VAL A 79 7.20 11.65 10.45
C VAL A 79 8.06 10.41 10.22
N PHE A 80 7.69 9.26 10.79
CA PHE A 80 8.48 8.03 10.62
C PHE A 80 8.29 7.40 9.24
N MET A 81 7.11 7.52 8.63
CA MET A 81 6.89 7.11 7.24
C MET A 81 7.78 7.92 6.28
N ASP A 82 7.84 9.26 6.44
CA ASP A 82 8.71 10.13 5.64
C ASP A 82 10.20 9.80 5.82
N GLN A 83 10.62 9.54 7.07
CA GLN A 83 11.99 9.14 7.37
C GLN A 83 12.36 7.80 6.73
N PHE A 84 11.46 6.83 6.74
CA PHE A 84 11.68 5.54 6.09
C PHE A 84 11.74 5.70 4.57
N ASN A 85 10.82 6.48 4.00
CA ASN A 85 10.83 6.81 2.58
C ASN A 85 12.19 7.42 2.20
N ALA A 86 12.64 8.46 2.90
CA ALA A 86 13.90 9.14 2.59
C ALA A 86 15.14 8.25 2.78
N LYS A 87 15.17 7.41 3.83
CA LYS A 87 16.35 6.63 4.20
C LYS A 87 16.50 5.31 3.44
N TYR A 88 15.38 4.70 3.06
CA TYR A 88 15.35 3.35 2.50
C TYR A 88 14.70 3.29 1.11
N GLN A 89 14.82 4.37 0.33
CA GLN A 89 14.39 4.41 -1.07
C GLN A 89 14.88 3.19 -1.85
N GLY A 90 13.98 2.55 -2.58
CA GLY A 90 14.25 1.33 -3.35
C GLY A 90 14.18 0.02 -2.54
N TYR A 91 14.04 0.09 -1.21
CA TYR A 91 13.89 -1.07 -0.33
C TYR A 91 12.61 -1.03 0.52
N TRP A 92 11.90 0.09 0.51
CA TRP A 92 10.72 0.32 1.33
C TRP A 92 9.61 1.02 0.54
N VAL A 93 8.36 0.74 0.90
CA VAL A 93 7.18 1.47 0.46
C VAL A 93 6.18 1.63 1.61
N GLY A 94 5.63 2.84 1.74
CA GLY A 94 4.66 3.20 2.78
C GLY A 94 3.24 3.27 2.26
N ILE A 95 2.28 2.90 3.10
CA ILE A 95 0.84 3.04 2.85
C ILE A 95 0.19 3.56 4.14
N ALA A 96 -0.36 4.77 4.14
CA ALA A 96 -1.09 5.35 5.27
C ALA A 96 -2.59 5.00 5.15
N VAL A 97 -3.07 4.13 6.04
CA VAL A 97 -4.45 3.66 6.13
C VAL A 97 -5.19 4.55 7.14
N HIS A 98 -6.00 5.46 6.62
CA HIS A 98 -6.75 6.43 7.42
C HIS A 98 -8.04 5.84 7.99
N ASN A 99 -8.32 6.13 9.27
CA ASN A 99 -9.53 5.72 9.99
C ASN A 99 -10.45 6.90 10.32
N GLY A 100 -11.73 6.79 9.94
CA GLY A 100 -12.78 7.72 10.37
C GLY A 100 -12.58 9.18 9.93
N ASP A 101 -11.88 9.43 8.82
CA ASP A 101 -11.60 10.77 8.31
C ASP A 101 -11.83 10.88 6.78
N PRO A 102 -11.68 12.07 6.16
CA PRO A 102 -11.95 12.26 4.73
C PRO A 102 -11.10 11.42 3.77
N MET A 103 -10.04 10.76 4.25
CA MET A 103 -9.10 9.97 3.45
C MET A 103 -9.28 8.47 3.67
N THR A 104 -10.27 8.05 4.47
CA THR A 104 -10.53 6.64 4.77
C THR A 104 -10.97 5.84 3.54
N VAL A 105 -10.29 4.72 3.31
CA VAL A 105 -10.73 3.64 2.42
C VAL A 105 -11.39 2.58 3.29
N THR A 106 -12.73 2.59 3.36
CA THR A 106 -13.53 1.84 4.36
C THR A 106 -13.13 0.37 4.50
N ASP A 107 -13.03 -0.37 3.39
CA ASP A 107 -12.70 -1.80 3.42
C ASP A 107 -11.26 -2.06 3.86
N TYR A 108 -10.35 -1.16 3.51
CA TYR A 108 -8.95 -1.25 3.93
C TYR A 108 -8.85 -0.97 5.43
N ASP A 109 -9.43 0.12 5.89
CA ASP A 109 -9.49 0.51 7.30
C ASP A 109 -10.11 -0.58 8.18
N ALA A 110 -11.26 -1.13 7.77
CA ALA A 110 -11.92 -2.19 8.53
C ALA A 110 -11.07 -3.47 8.65
N ALA A 111 -10.42 -3.89 7.57
CA ALA A 111 -9.57 -5.09 7.59
C ALA A 111 -8.27 -4.85 8.37
N PHE A 112 -7.61 -3.73 8.13
CA PHE A 112 -6.37 -3.33 8.79
C PHE A 112 -6.59 -3.11 10.30
N GLY A 113 -7.69 -2.48 10.68
CA GLY A 113 -8.07 -2.23 12.08
C GLY A 113 -8.21 -3.49 12.93
N ASN A 114 -8.45 -4.66 12.32
CA ASN A 114 -8.48 -5.95 13.04
C ASN A 114 -7.07 -6.45 13.43
N LEU A 115 -6.02 -5.86 12.87
CA LEU A 115 -4.62 -6.26 13.08
C LEU A 115 -3.85 -5.32 14.02
N ILE A 116 -4.46 -4.19 14.41
CA ILE A 116 -3.83 -3.17 15.26
C ILE A 116 -4.64 -2.94 16.54
N ALA A 117 -3.97 -2.48 17.59
CA ALA A 117 -4.58 -2.20 18.89
C ALA A 117 -4.94 -0.71 19.07
N GLY A 118 -4.49 0.18 18.19
CA GLY A 118 -4.75 1.60 18.29
C GLY A 118 -4.10 2.44 17.20
N TYR A 119 -4.06 3.76 17.40
CA TYR A 119 -3.54 4.72 16.44
C TYR A 119 -2.56 5.70 17.14
N PRO A 120 -1.39 6.01 16.54
CA PRO A 120 -0.87 5.39 15.33
C PRO A 120 -0.31 3.99 15.62
N SER A 121 -0.40 3.12 14.61
CA SER A 121 0.17 1.79 14.60
C SER A 121 0.76 1.51 13.22
N ALA A 122 1.70 0.58 13.11
CA ALA A 122 2.26 0.17 11.83
C ALA A 122 2.42 -1.34 11.76
N LEU A 123 2.25 -1.89 10.57
CA LEU A 123 2.52 -3.29 10.26
C LEU A 123 3.59 -3.37 9.17
N VAL A 124 4.74 -3.94 9.51
CA VAL A 124 5.81 -4.20 8.53
C VAL A 124 5.55 -5.56 7.88
N ASP A 125 5.28 -5.56 6.57
CA ASP A 125 4.84 -6.72 5.78
C ASP A 125 3.66 -7.49 6.42
N ARG A 126 2.71 -6.76 7.06
CA ARG A 126 1.62 -7.36 7.87
C ARG A 126 2.13 -8.27 8.98
N GLY A 127 3.24 -7.88 9.59
CA GLY A 127 3.81 -8.49 10.79
C GLY A 127 3.02 -8.14 12.05
N THR A 128 3.75 -7.97 13.15
CA THR A 128 3.18 -7.54 14.41
C THR A 128 2.82 -6.07 14.40
N ASP A 129 1.79 -5.70 15.16
CA ASP A 129 1.47 -4.31 15.49
C ASP A 129 2.64 -3.67 16.26
N VAL A 130 3.20 -2.61 15.70
CA VAL A 130 4.28 -1.82 16.30
C VAL A 130 3.94 -0.34 16.25
N ASP A 131 4.52 0.44 17.16
CA ASP A 131 4.54 1.88 16.99
C ASP A 131 5.32 2.24 15.71
N PRO A 132 4.92 3.26 14.93
CA PRO A 132 5.68 3.67 13.73
C PRO A 132 7.16 3.97 14.01
N SER A 133 7.49 4.49 15.20
CA SER A 133 8.89 4.70 15.61
C SER A 133 9.67 3.41 15.87
N GLY A 134 8.97 2.30 16.03
CA GLY A 134 9.47 0.95 16.30
C GLY A 134 9.60 0.05 15.07
N MET A 135 9.35 0.52 13.84
CA MET A 135 9.38 -0.33 12.63
C MET A 135 10.76 -0.89 12.25
N THR A 136 11.85 -0.27 12.72
CA THR A 136 13.22 -0.56 12.21
C THR A 136 13.67 -2.02 12.39
N PRO A 137 13.50 -2.67 13.56
CA PRO A 137 13.91 -4.06 13.74
C PRO A 137 13.17 -5.02 12.80
N ASP A 138 11.86 -4.83 12.65
CA ASP A 138 11.02 -5.65 11.77
C ASP A 138 11.41 -5.41 10.30
N PHE A 139 11.60 -4.15 9.90
CA PHE A 139 12.06 -3.79 8.56
C PHE A 139 13.35 -4.53 8.20
N PHE A 140 14.40 -4.45 9.03
CA PHE A 140 15.66 -5.13 8.72
C PHE A 140 15.56 -6.65 8.77
N THR A 141 14.67 -7.20 9.59
CA THR A 141 14.38 -8.63 9.59
C THR A 141 13.74 -9.05 8.27
N ARG A 142 12.70 -8.32 7.83
CA ARG A 142 11.98 -8.59 6.58
C ARG A 142 12.83 -8.35 5.34
N LEU A 143 13.68 -7.33 5.36
CA LEU A 143 14.55 -6.93 4.25
C LEU A 143 15.52 -8.05 3.83
N GLN A 144 15.88 -8.94 4.76
CA GLN A 144 16.80 -10.05 4.53
C GLN A 144 16.12 -11.33 4.04
N ILE A 145 14.78 -11.36 4.01
CA ILE A 145 14.01 -12.54 3.58
C ILE A 145 13.87 -12.50 2.07
N ALA A 146 14.36 -13.53 1.40
CA ALA A 146 14.21 -13.67 -0.05
C ALA A 146 12.74 -13.81 -0.44
N PRO A 147 12.21 -12.94 -1.31
CA PRO A 147 10.82 -13.03 -1.74
C PRO A 147 10.63 -14.20 -2.69
N LYS A 148 9.40 -14.71 -2.77
CA LYS A 148 8.98 -15.72 -3.76
C LYS A 148 8.92 -15.18 -5.17
N ALA A 149 8.58 -13.91 -5.32
CA ALA A 149 8.53 -13.23 -6.61
C ALA A 149 8.89 -11.76 -6.48
N THR A 150 9.44 -11.18 -7.54
CA THR A 150 9.54 -9.72 -7.72
C THR A 150 8.34 -9.22 -8.51
N LEU A 151 7.82 -8.04 -8.19
CA LEU A 151 6.63 -7.49 -8.84
C LEU A 151 6.98 -6.31 -9.74
N VAL A 152 6.33 -6.24 -10.90
CA VAL A 152 6.41 -5.10 -11.83
C VAL A 152 5.00 -4.61 -12.12
N ASN A 153 4.81 -3.29 -12.03
CA ASN A 153 3.54 -2.64 -12.33
C ASN A 153 3.61 -2.00 -13.72
N GLY A 154 2.68 -2.38 -14.58
CA GLY A 154 2.41 -1.78 -15.88
C GLY A 154 1.07 -1.05 -15.87
N ALA A 155 0.84 -0.10 -16.78
CA ALA A 155 -0.44 0.62 -16.80
C ALA A 155 -0.84 1.20 -18.18
N THR A 156 -2.13 1.49 -18.33
CA THR A 156 -2.66 2.48 -19.28
C THR A 156 -3.39 3.57 -18.51
N TRP A 157 -3.22 4.83 -18.92
CA TRP A 157 -3.94 5.97 -18.36
C TRP A 157 -4.79 6.65 -19.44
N ASP A 158 -6.09 6.76 -19.21
CA ASP A 158 -6.99 7.59 -20.00
C ASP A 158 -7.39 8.83 -19.22
N ALA A 159 -6.81 9.98 -19.59
CA ALA A 159 -7.08 11.27 -18.95
C ALA A 159 -8.53 11.76 -19.16
N THR A 160 -9.25 11.27 -20.17
CA THR A 160 -10.63 11.70 -20.46
C THR A 160 -11.61 11.03 -19.52
N SER A 161 -11.54 9.70 -19.42
CA SER A 161 -12.37 8.92 -18.51
C SER A 161 -11.83 8.88 -17.08
N ARG A 162 -10.58 9.33 -16.87
CA ARG A 162 -9.81 9.14 -15.63
C ARG A 162 -9.66 7.69 -15.20
N THR A 163 -9.64 6.78 -16.17
CA THR A 163 -9.45 5.35 -15.93
C THR A 163 -7.96 5.00 -15.98
N LEU A 164 -7.47 4.44 -14.87
CA LEU A 164 -6.15 3.84 -14.74
C LEU A 164 -6.31 2.32 -14.73
N ASN A 165 -5.91 1.66 -15.82
CA ASN A 165 -5.79 0.20 -15.83
C ASN A 165 -4.36 -0.16 -15.43
N VAL A 166 -4.21 -1.08 -14.48
CA VAL A 166 -2.93 -1.53 -13.94
C VAL A 166 -2.76 -3.02 -14.22
N SER A 167 -1.57 -3.45 -14.61
CA SER A 167 -1.14 -4.84 -14.65
C SER A 167 -0.07 -5.07 -13.59
N VAL A 168 -0.33 -5.94 -12.62
CA VAL A 168 0.68 -6.36 -11.62
C VAL A 168 1.21 -7.73 -12.05
N THR A 169 2.48 -7.78 -12.43
CA THR A 169 3.17 -9.01 -12.85
C THR A 169 4.08 -9.51 -11.75
N ALA A 170 3.81 -10.70 -11.22
CA ALA A 170 4.68 -11.42 -10.31
C ALA A 170 5.63 -12.35 -11.08
N ASN A 171 6.93 -12.13 -10.97
CA ASN A 171 7.98 -12.94 -11.56
C ASN A 171 8.60 -13.85 -10.49
N PHE A 172 8.23 -15.12 -10.48
CA PHE A 172 8.60 -16.05 -9.42
C PHE A 172 10.06 -16.48 -9.54
N THR A 173 10.81 -16.35 -8.45
CA THR A 173 12.19 -16.83 -8.31
C THR A 173 12.26 -18.14 -7.53
N ALA A 174 11.16 -18.53 -6.88
CA ALA A 174 11.00 -19.76 -6.15
C ALA A 174 9.60 -20.35 -6.35
N ALA A 175 9.45 -21.67 -6.14
CA ALA A 175 8.16 -22.33 -6.27
C ALA A 175 7.13 -21.79 -5.26
N ALA A 176 5.88 -21.71 -5.74
CA ALA A 176 4.69 -21.23 -5.03
C ALA A 176 3.43 -21.99 -5.51
N ASN A 177 2.25 -21.55 -5.09
CA ASN A 177 0.97 -22.17 -5.44
C ASN A 177 -0.19 -21.17 -5.34
N SER A 178 -1.40 -21.64 -5.59
CA SER A 178 -2.65 -20.88 -5.57
C SER A 178 -3.03 -20.27 -4.21
N ASN A 179 -2.30 -20.55 -3.13
CA ASN A 179 -2.57 -19.92 -1.83
C ASN A 179 -1.91 -18.54 -1.69
N TYR A 180 -0.97 -18.20 -2.59
CA TYR A 180 -0.47 -16.84 -2.72
C TYR A 180 -1.49 -15.98 -3.45
N LYS A 181 -1.51 -14.67 -3.16
CA LYS A 181 -2.49 -13.75 -3.72
C LYS A 181 -1.82 -12.46 -4.16
N LEU A 182 -2.41 -11.79 -5.15
CA LEU A 182 -2.06 -10.44 -5.56
C LEU A 182 -3.13 -9.45 -5.13
N ALA A 183 -2.68 -8.30 -4.68
CA ALA A 183 -3.50 -7.11 -4.50
C ALA A 183 -2.80 -5.90 -5.13
N CYS A 184 -3.55 -4.85 -5.42
CA CYS A 184 -3.04 -3.58 -5.90
C CYS A 184 -3.59 -2.45 -5.02
N VAL A 185 -2.69 -1.63 -4.49
CA VAL A 185 -3.01 -0.43 -3.72
C VAL A 185 -2.64 0.79 -4.54
N LEU A 186 -3.47 1.82 -4.50
CA LEU A 186 -3.07 3.18 -4.91
C LEU A 186 -2.78 3.99 -3.66
N THR A 187 -1.63 4.68 -3.64
CA THR A 187 -1.34 5.72 -2.64
C THR A 187 -1.19 7.07 -3.33
N GLU A 188 -1.48 8.15 -2.62
CA GLU A 188 -1.30 9.52 -3.09
C GLU A 188 -0.43 10.29 -2.08
N ASP A 189 0.62 10.94 -2.59
CA ASP A 189 1.40 11.91 -1.83
C ASP A 189 0.83 13.33 -2.03
N GLY A 190 1.15 14.26 -1.15
CA GLY A 190 0.75 15.66 -1.34
C GLY A 190 -0.74 15.95 -1.10
N VAL A 191 -1.46 15.06 -0.42
CA VAL A 191 -2.90 15.21 -0.19
C VAL A 191 -3.18 16.38 0.72
N THR A 192 -4.05 17.29 0.29
CA THR A 192 -4.47 18.46 1.06
C THR A 192 -5.99 18.58 1.08
N GLY A 193 -6.50 19.39 2.00
CA GLY A 193 -7.91 19.75 2.03
C GLY A 193 -8.13 21.13 2.62
N THR A 194 -9.32 21.69 2.42
CA THR A 194 -9.68 23.04 2.90
C THR A 194 -10.63 23.00 4.09
N GLY A 195 -11.35 21.89 4.30
CA GLY A 195 -12.27 21.68 5.41
C GLY A 195 -11.58 21.25 6.69
N SER A 196 -12.21 21.48 7.85
CA SER A 196 -11.67 21.12 9.17
C SER A 196 -11.46 19.62 9.39
N GLY A 197 -12.03 18.76 8.53
CA GLY A 197 -11.77 17.31 8.54
C GLY A 197 -10.32 16.95 8.22
N TYR A 198 -9.57 17.87 7.61
CA TYR A 198 -8.12 17.76 7.32
C TYR A 198 -7.25 18.44 8.38
N ASN A 199 -7.83 18.87 9.51
CA ASN A 199 -7.03 19.37 10.62
C ASN A 199 -6.39 18.19 11.37
N GLN A 200 -5.07 18.17 11.50
CA GLN A 200 -4.37 17.12 12.25
C GLN A 200 -4.31 17.44 13.73
N SER A 201 -4.91 16.60 14.57
CA SER A 201 -4.71 16.62 16.01
C SER A 201 -3.24 16.37 16.35
N ASN A 202 -2.67 17.18 17.24
CA ASN A 202 -1.22 17.26 17.44
C ASN A 202 -0.83 17.44 18.91
N SER A 203 -0.46 16.35 19.57
CA SER A 203 0.06 16.36 20.94
C SER A 203 1.47 16.94 21.07
N TYR A 204 2.20 17.16 19.97
CA TYR A 204 3.56 17.71 20.05
C TYR A 204 3.58 19.23 20.12
N ALA A 205 2.46 19.90 19.80
CA ALA A 205 2.34 21.35 19.79
C ALA A 205 2.91 22.01 21.06
N GLY A 206 3.84 22.95 20.88
CA GLY A 206 4.51 23.65 21.98
C GLY A 206 5.72 22.91 22.56
N GLY A 207 6.09 21.74 22.02
CA GLY A 207 7.35 21.04 22.33
C GLY A 207 7.40 20.26 23.65
N GLY A 208 6.32 20.25 24.44
CA GLY A 208 6.29 19.55 25.72
C GLY A 208 6.47 18.02 25.62
N ASN A 209 6.13 17.43 24.47
CA ASN A 209 6.30 16.00 24.18
C ASN A 209 7.53 15.69 23.31
N GLY A 210 8.48 16.63 23.24
CA GLY A 210 9.71 16.50 22.47
C GLY A 210 9.56 16.92 21.00
N VAL A 211 10.68 16.86 20.28
CA VAL A 211 10.76 17.19 18.85
C VAL A 211 10.12 16.07 18.02
N MET A 212 9.25 16.44 17.08
CA MET A 212 8.56 15.50 16.19
C MET A 212 8.43 16.08 14.78
N GLY A 213 9.52 16.09 14.02
CA GLY A 213 9.51 16.44 12.61
C GLY A 213 8.94 17.83 12.29
N GLY A 214 9.01 18.78 13.23
CA GLY A 214 8.46 20.12 13.08
C GLY A 214 7.02 20.28 13.58
N PHE A 215 6.31 19.18 13.89
CA PHE A 215 4.97 19.25 14.50
C PHE A 215 4.98 19.92 15.87
N GLU A 216 6.11 19.90 16.57
CA GLU A 216 6.26 20.63 17.83
C GLU A 216 6.13 22.15 17.70
N THR A 217 6.36 22.68 16.50
CA THR A 217 6.26 24.11 16.18
C THR A 217 4.90 24.50 15.60
N LYS A 218 4.06 23.51 15.27
CA LYS A 218 2.71 23.71 14.71
C LYS A 218 1.67 23.79 15.85
N PRO A 219 0.51 24.44 15.62
CA PRO A 219 -0.56 24.49 16.61
C PRO A 219 -1.23 23.11 16.82
N ASN A 220 -2.14 23.04 17.79
CA ASN A 220 -3.05 21.92 17.99
C ASN A 220 -4.52 22.38 17.86
N PRO A 221 -5.30 21.84 16.91
CA PRO A 221 -4.84 21.00 15.80
C PRO A 221 -3.97 21.80 14.82
N VAL A 222 -3.16 21.11 14.02
CA VAL A 222 -2.56 21.71 12.82
C VAL A 222 -3.69 21.99 11.82
N PRO A 223 -3.90 23.24 11.39
CA PRO A 223 -4.97 23.56 10.46
C PRO A 223 -4.69 22.93 9.10
N ALA A 224 -5.75 22.59 8.36
CA ALA A 224 -5.66 22.00 7.02
C ALA A 224 -4.78 22.80 6.04
N SER A 225 -4.74 24.14 6.17
CA SER A 225 -3.87 25.02 5.38
C SER A 225 -2.36 24.85 5.66
N GLN A 226 -2.00 24.10 6.70
CA GLN A 226 -0.63 23.79 7.10
C GLN A 226 -0.36 22.28 7.15
N MET A 227 -1.30 21.46 6.66
CA MET A 227 -1.16 20.02 6.54
C MET A 227 -1.12 19.58 5.09
N VAL A 228 -0.20 18.64 4.86
CA VAL A 228 -0.05 17.84 3.67
C VAL A 228 0.09 16.41 4.17
N TYR A 229 -0.64 15.49 3.57
CA TYR A 229 -0.63 14.08 3.92
C TYR A 229 0.03 13.29 2.79
N ASP A 230 1.04 12.50 3.14
CA ASP A 230 1.78 11.67 2.21
C ASP A 230 1.42 10.19 2.40
N HIS A 231 1.68 9.41 1.36
CA HIS A 231 1.47 7.96 1.31
C HIS A 231 0.02 7.51 1.54
N VAL A 232 -0.94 8.42 1.38
CA VAL A 232 -2.36 8.20 1.71
C VAL A 232 -2.92 7.09 0.85
N ALA A 233 -3.39 6.00 1.48
CA ALA A 233 -4.11 4.96 0.77
C ALA A 233 -5.37 5.54 0.13
N ARG A 234 -5.51 5.31 -1.16
CA ARG A 234 -6.63 5.78 -1.98
C ARG A 234 -7.56 4.67 -2.42
N ALA A 235 -7.00 3.49 -2.66
CA ALA A 235 -7.76 2.31 -3.02
C ALA A 235 -6.97 1.04 -2.72
N ILE A 236 -7.67 -0.08 -2.55
CA ILE A 236 -7.11 -1.42 -2.54
C ILE A 236 -8.01 -2.34 -3.37
N ALA A 237 -7.42 -3.17 -4.21
CA ALA A 237 -8.14 -4.08 -5.08
C ALA A 237 -7.51 -5.48 -5.13
N PRO A 238 -8.33 -6.56 -5.24
CA PRO A 238 -9.79 -6.53 -5.05
C PRO A 238 -10.20 -6.34 -3.58
N SER A 239 -9.29 -6.57 -2.64
CA SER A 239 -9.52 -6.45 -1.20
C SER A 239 -8.20 -6.47 -0.43
N PHE A 240 -8.26 -6.23 0.88
CA PHE A 240 -7.13 -6.40 1.80
C PHE A 240 -6.45 -7.77 1.68
N ASP A 241 -7.23 -8.84 1.56
CA ASP A 241 -6.72 -10.21 1.48
C ASP A 241 -6.14 -10.58 0.11
N GLY A 242 -6.34 -9.74 -0.91
CA GLY A 242 -5.97 -10.00 -2.30
C GLY A 242 -6.87 -11.01 -3.01
N PHE A 243 -6.58 -11.26 -4.29
CA PHE A 243 -7.42 -12.12 -5.12
C PHE A 243 -7.11 -13.61 -4.92
N ALA A 244 -8.11 -14.40 -4.49
CA ALA A 244 -7.91 -15.83 -4.21
C ALA A 244 -7.44 -16.65 -5.43
N ASN A 245 -7.85 -16.29 -6.66
CA ASN A 245 -7.47 -17.00 -7.89
C ASN A 245 -6.31 -16.28 -8.61
N SER A 246 -5.36 -15.73 -7.86
CA SER A 246 -4.21 -15.03 -8.45
C SER A 246 -3.31 -15.94 -9.27
N PHE A 247 -3.16 -17.19 -8.84
CA PHE A 247 -2.21 -18.14 -9.41
C PHE A 247 -2.82 -19.53 -9.57
N PRO A 248 -2.30 -20.35 -10.52
CA PRO A 248 -2.67 -21.76 -10.63
C PRO A 248 -2.21 -22.58 -9.42
N ALA A 249 -2.67 -23.83 -9.33
CA ALA A 249 -2.34 -24.73 -8.22
C ALA A 249 -0.83 -24.99 -8.05
N THR A 250 -0.05 -24.81 -9.11
CA THR A 250 1.41 -24.97 -9.10
C THR A 250 2.04 -23.82 -9.85
N VAL A 251 3.01 -23.16 -9.20
CA VAL A 251 3.84 -22.09 -9.77
C VAL A 251 5.30 -22.50 -9.59
N ASN A 252 6.06 -22.51 -10.68
CA ASN A 252 7.47 -22.88 -10.69
C ASN A 252 8.35 -21.62 -10.63
N ALA A 253 9.61 -21.81 -10.21
CA ALA A 253 10.61 -20.76 -10.37
C ALA A 253 10.82 -20.46 -11.86
N GLY A 254 10.82 -19.17 -12.22
CA GLY A 254 10.86 -18.68 -13.60
C GLY A 254 9.48 -18.37 -14.19
N ASP A 255 8.37 -18.79 -13.56
CA ASP A 255 7.03 -18.46 -14.04
C ASP A 255 6.70 -16.98 -13.80
N ALA A 256 5.94 -16.39 -14.72
CA ALA A 256 5.41 -15.04 -14.59
C ALA A 256 3.88 -15.06 -14.70
N HIS A 257 3.21 -14.39 -13.78
CA HIS A 257 1.76 -14.30 -13.74
C HIS A 257 1.31 -12.86 -13.52
N THR A 258 0.30 -12.44 -14.28
CA THR A 258 -0.19 -11.05 -14.28
C THR A 258 -1.67 -11.02 -13.91
N LEU A 259 -2.04 -10.10 -13.02
CA LEU A 259 -3.43 -9.68 -12.80
C LEU A 259 -3.65 -8.25 -13.25
N ASN A 260 -4.87 -7.97 -13.71
CA ASN A 260 -5.27 -6.63 -14.14
C ASN A 260 -6.28 -6.01 -13.19
N PHE A 261 -6.08 -4.74 -12.90
CA PHE A 261 -6.91 -3.92 -12.03
C PHE A 261 -7.34 -2.68 -12.80
N SER A 262 -8.48 -2.12 -12.46
CA SER A 262 -8.97 -0.87 -13.02
C SER A 262 -9.40 0.05 -11.88
N PHE A 263 -9.00 1.31 -11.97
CA PHE A 263 -9.33 2.35 -11.01
C PHE A 263 -9.88 3.55 -11.77
N ASN A 264 -11.04 4.06 -11.36
CA ASN A 264 -11.50 5.35 -11.84
C ASN A 264 -11.10 6.43 -10.84
N LEU A 265 -10.09 7.23 -11.19
CA LEU A 265 -9.52 8.21 -10.27
C LEU A 265 -10.47 9.41 -10.15
N PRO A 266 -10.97 9.73 -8.94
CA PRO A 266 -11.76 10.92 -8.72
C PRO A 266 -11.06 12.20 -9.20
N SER A 267 -11.85 13.09 -9.80
CA SER A 267 -11.77 14.55 -9.68
C SER A 267 -10.57 15.16 -8.94
N THR A 268 -10.61 14.89 -7.65
CA THR A 268 -9.84 15.54 -6.61
C THR A 268 -8.50 14.88 -6.33
N TRP A 269 -8.21 13.71 -6.92
CA TRP A 269 -6.90 13.07 -6.81
C TRP A 269 -5.99 13.60 -7.91
N ASP A 270 -4.73 13.82 -7.59
CA ASP A 270 -3.69 14.23 -8.52
C ASP A 270 -2.95 12.98 -9.02
N GLU A 271 -3.20 12.58 -10.28
CA GLU A 271 -2.57 11.39 -10.85
C GLU A 271 -1.04 11.48 -10.91
N THR A 272 -0.47 12.68 -10.83
CA THR A 272 0.99 12.88 -10.82
C THR A 272 1.62 12.53 -9.47
N ASN A 273 0.82 12.49 -8.40
CA ASN A 273 1.23 12.07 -7.06
C ASN A 273 0.74 10.66 -6.70
N ILE A 274 0.06 9.97 -7.63
CA ILE A 274 -0.38 8.59 -7.41
C ILE A 274 0.78 7.61 -7.63
N HIS A 275 0.94 6.72 -6.67
CA HIS A 275 1.80 5.55 -6.74
C HIS A 275 0.95 4.28 -6.76
N ILE A 276 1.37 3.32 -7.60
CA ILE A 276 0.79 1.99 -7.72
C ILE A 276 1.68 1.03 -6.91
N VAL A 277 1.10 0.33 -5.94
CA VAL A 277 1.78 -0.67 -5.13
C VAL A 277 1.13 -2.03 -5.36
N GLY A 278 1.83 -2.91 -6.08
CA GLY A 278 1.46 -4.31 -6.23
C GLY A 278 1.96 -5.11 -5.03
N LEU A 279 1.11 -5.95 -4.45
CA LEU A 279 1.41 -6.75 -3.26
C LEU A 279 1.34 -8.24 -3.61
N LEU A 280 2.36 -9.00 -3.24
CA LEU A 280 2.31 -10.46 -3.18
C LEU A 280 2.08 -10.88 -1.72
N ILE A 281 0.92 -11.46 -1.47
CA ILE A 281 0.48 -11.88 -0.14
C ILE A 281 0.69 -13.39 -0.03
N ASP A 282 1.33 -13.81 1.07
CA ASP A 282 1.60 -15.20 1.38
C ASP A 282 0.37 -15.92 1.96
N PRO A 283 0.39 -17.27 2.08
CA PRO A 283 -0.73 -18.04 2.61
C PRO A 283 -1.10 -17.72 4.07
N ALA A 284 -0.23 -17.05 4.82
CA ALA A 284 -0.49 -16.61 6.19
C ALA A 284 -1.08 -15.19 6.25
N GLY A 285 -1.29 -14.55 5.10
CA GLY A 285 -1.79 -13.16 5.00
C GLY A 285 -0.71 -12.10 5.15
N LYS A 286 0.57 -12.47 5.24
CA LYS A 286 1.69 -11.53 5.28
C LYS A 286 2.07 -11.07 3.88
N ILE A 287 2.70 -9.91 3.78
CA ILE A 287 3.24 -9.45 2.49
C ILE A 287 4.61 -10.11 2.27
N ASP A 288 4.69 -11.00 1.29
CA ASP A 288 5.94 -11.65 0.89
C ASP A 288 6.85 -10.65 0.17
N ASN A 289 6.28 -9.87 -0.76
CA ASN A 289 7.00 -8.82 -1.49
C ASN A 289 6.03 -7.79 -2.08
N ALA A 290 6.60 -6.69 -2.59
CA ALA A 290 5.86 -5.69 -3.33
C ALA A 290 6.63 -5.18 -4.55
N GLY A 291 5.92 -4.45 -5.40
CA GLY A 291 6.49 -3.63 -6.47
C GLY A 291 5.80 -2.28 -6.46
N THR A 292 6.55 -1.20 -6.66
CA THR A 292 6.00 0.17 -6.67
C THR A 292 6.39 0.91 -7.95
N ALA A 293 5.50 1.77 -8.44
CA ALA A 293 5.74 2.64 -9.57
C ALA A 293 4.80 3.86 -9.50
N THR A 294 5.27 5.03 -9.90
CA THR A 294 4.36 6.14 -10.28
C THR A 294 3.50 5.74 -11.48
N VAL A 295 2.37 6.42 -11.70
CA VAL A 295 1.54 6.21 -12.91
C VAL A 295 2.38 6.34 -14.19
N THR A 296 3.23 7.36 -14.27
CA THR A 296 4.11 7.59 -15.43
C THR A 296 5.07 6.42 -15.67
N GLN A 297 5.71 5.91 -14.61
CA GLN A 297 6.61 4.75 -14.72
C GLN A 297 5.84 3.50 -15.14
N ALA A 298 4.66 3.25 -14.57
CA ALA A 298 3.85 2.09 -14.93
C ALA A 298 3.36 2.15 -16.38
N VAL A 299 2.98 3.33 -16.88
CA VAL A 299 2.67 3.53 -18.30
C VAL A 299 3.91 3.27 -19.17
N GLY A 300 5.09 3.73 -18.73
CA GLY A 300 6.37 3.45 -19.40
C GLY A 300 6.74 1.96 -19.43
N ASN A 301 6.37 1.21 -18.38
CA ASN A 301 6.53 -0.25 -18.33
C ASN A 301 5.56 -0.98 -19.28
N GLY A 302 4.46 -0.33 -19.67
CA GLY A 302 3.42 -0.87 -20.54
C GLY A 302 2.43 -1.79 -19.82
N PHE A 303 1.16 -1.72 -20.21
CA PHE A 303 0.12 -2.61 -19.67
C PHE A 303 0.22 -4.02 -20.28
N ILE A 304 0.22 -5.03 -19.43
CA ILE A 304 0.22 -6.45 -19.83
C ILE A 304 -1.13 -7.07 -19.50
N THR A 305 -1.84 -7.57 -20.52
CA THR A 305 -3.05 -8.37 -20.29
C THR A 305 -2.68 -9.70 -19.63
N GLY A 306 -3.23 -9.95 -18.45
CA GLY A 306 -2.97 -11.14 -17.66
C GLY A 306 -3.82 -12.34 -18.06
N SER A 307 -3.31 -13.54 -17.76
CA SER A 307 -3.98 -14.81 -18.06
C SER A 307 -5.27 -15.02 -17.25
N ASN A 308 -5.42 -14.32 -16.12
CA ASN A 308 -6.60 -14.30 -15.27
C ASN A 308 -7.37 -12.98 -15.48
N ALA A 309 -7.83 -12.74 -16.72
CA ALA A 309 -8.26 -11.45 -17.29
C ALA A 309 -9.57 -10.85 -16.73
N GLY A 310 -9.81 -10.91 -15.41
CA GLY A 310 -10.81 -10.06 -14.76
C GLY A 310 -10.21 -8.70 -14.46
N LEU A 311 -10.83 -7.61 -14.94
CA LEU A 311 -10.56 -6.28 -14.39
C LEU A 311 -11.21 -6.21 -13.01
N PHE A 312 -10.40 -6.12 -11.96
CA PHE A 312 -10.88 -5.76 -10.63
C PHE A 312 -11.07 -4.26 -10.57
N GLU A 313 -12.32 -3.81 -10.49
CA GLU A 313 -12.63 -2.39 -10.34
C GLU A 313 -12.51 -2.00 -8.88
N ALA A 314 -11.54 -1.15 -8.56
CA ALA A 314 -11.50 -0.47 -7.28
C ALA A 314 -12.22 0.86 -7.42
N ASN A 315 -13.52 0.83 -7.14
CA ASN A 315 -14.32 2.03 -6.99
C ASN A 315 -14.85 2.08 -5.55
N ALA A 316 -14.01 2.49 -4.61
CA ALA A 316 -14.47 3.00 -3.32
C ALA A 316 -14.87 4.48 -3.48
N SER A 317 -15.83 4.75 -4.36
CA SER A 317 -16.76 5.85 -4.06
C SER A 317 -17.75 5.26 -3.07
N GLN A 318 -18.10 5.96 -2.00
CA GLN A 318 -18.96 5.50 -0.89
C GLN A 318 -20.32 4.90 -1.31
N ILE A 319 -20.65 4.94 -2.61
CA ILE A 319 -21.85 4.42 -3.25
C ILE A 319 -21.67 2.97 -3.74
N ASP A 320 -20.45 2.48 -4.02
CA ASP A 320 -20.25 1.14 -4.58
C ASP A 320 -20.55 0.01 -3.57
N ASP A 321 -20.35 0.28 -2.27
CA ASP A 321 -20.82 -0.56 -1.15
C ASP A 321 -22.34 -0.48 -0.93
N GLU A 322 -22.96 0.59 -1.41
CA GLU A 322 -24.40 0.77 -1.35
C GLU A 322 -25.10 -0.11 -2.39
N VAL A 323 -24.42 -0.54 -3.46
CA VAL A 323 -25.01 -1.33 -4.53
C VAL A 323 -24.49 -2.77 -4.55
N LYS A 324 -25.35 -3.75 -4.31
CA LYS A 324 -25.04 -5.19 -4.44
C LYS A 324 -25.93 -5.85 -5.47
N VAL A 325 -25.38 -6.78 -6.26
CA VAL A 325 -26.14 -7.55 -7.26
C VAL A 325 -26.06 -9.03 -6.93
N TYR A 326 -27.19 -9.68 -6.63
CA TYR A 326 -27.24 -11.10 -6.28
C TYR A 326 -28.59 -11.77 -6.65
N PRO A 327 -28.61 -13.06 -7.01
CA PRO A 327 -27.44 -13.88 -7.30
C PRO A 327 -26.70 -13.39 -8.55
N ASN A 328 -25.40 -13.66 -8.60
CA ASN A 328 -24.56 -13.40 -9.75
C ASN A 328 -23.49 -14.51 -9.80
N PRO A 329 -23.58 -15.49 -10.72
CA PRO A 329 -24.47 -15.54 -11.89
C PRO A 329 -25.97 -15.67 -11.57
N ALA A 330 -26.82 -15.18 -12.48
CA ALA A 330 -28.28 -15.18 -12.38
C ALA A 330 -28.92 -16.03 -13.49
N THR A 331 -29.89 -16.86 -13.12
CA THR A 331 -30.68 -17.67 -14.08
C THR A 331 -31.97 -16.91 -14.43
N ASP A 332 -32.93 -16.84 -13.49
CA ASP A 332 -34.25 -16.25 -13.75
C ASP A 332 -34.37 -14.79 -13.28
N ASN A 333 -33.65 -14.44 -12.22
CA ASN A 333 -33.65 -13.10 -11.64
C ASN A 333 -32.32 -12.73 -10.98
N ALA A 334 -32.08 -11.43 -10.90
CA ALA A 334 -31.07 -10.81 -10.06
C ALA A 334 -31.73 -9.71 -9.21
N THR A 335 -31.25 -9.53 -7.99
CA THR A 335 -31.62 -8.43 -7.10
C THR A 335 -30.51 -7.41 -7.07
N ILE A 336 -30.84 -6.15 -7.34
CA ILE A 336 -29.96 -5.01 -7.07
C ILE A 336 -30.39 -4.42 -5.73
N SER A 337 -29.59 -4.64 -4.70
CA SER A 337 -29.77 -4.03 -3.39
C SER A 337 -29.06 -2.68 -3.37
N LEU A 338 -29.78 -1.63 -3.00
CA LEU A 338 -29.29 -0.27 -2.79
C LEU A 338 -29.34 0.06 -1.30
N ASN A 339 -28.33 0.69 -0.73
CA ASN A 339 -28.30 1.14 0.66
C ASN A 339 -27.93 2.62 0.74
N LEU A 340 -28.89 3.51 0.49
CA LEU A 340 -28.65 4.94 0.34
C LEU A 340 -28.61 5.63 1.71
N LYS A 341 -27.45 6.21 2.06
CA LYS A 341 -27.29 6.97 3.32
C LYS A 341 -28.12 8.25 3.37
N ASN A 342 -28.33 8.88 2.22
CA ASN A 342 -29.10 10.11 2.05
C ASN A 342 -30.14 9.95 0.94
N GLU A 343 -31.15 10.82 0.95
CA GLU A 343 -32.09 10.93 -0.17
C GLU A 343 -31.33 11.24 -1.47
N SER A 344 -31.50 10.39 -2.48
CA SER A 344 -30.77 10.43 -3.73
C SER A 344 -31.67 10.07 -4.91
N THR A 345 -31.50 10.77 -6.03
CA THR A 345 -32.18 10.41 -7.29
C THR A 345 -31.51 9.19 -7.92
N VAL A 346 -32.29 8.19 -8.36
CA VAL A 346 -31.74 6.93 -8.87
C VAL A 346 -32.31 6.61 -10.26
N GLU A 347 -31.41 6.40 -11.21
CA GLU A 347 -31.71 5.84 -12.53
C GLU A 347 -30.90 4.57 -12.74
N MET A 348 -31.45 3.58 -13.45
CA MET A 348 -30.77 2.33 -13.76
C MET A 348 -30.93 2.00 -15.24
N GLN A 349 -29.85 1.52 -15.84
CA GLN A 349 -29.81 0.94 -17.18
C GLN A 349 -29.15 -0.44 -17.11
N LEU A 350 -29.67 -1.38 -17.87
CA LEU A 350 -29.02 -2.65 -18.16
C LEU A 350 -28.52 -2.59 -19.60
N VAL A 351 -27.22 -2.79 -19.81
CA VAL A 351 -26.59 -2.77 -21.12
C VAL A 351 -25.89 -4.10 -21.41
N ASP A 352 -25.87 -4.51 -22.69
CA ASP A 352 -25.07 -5.64 -23.13
C ASP A 352 -23.60 -5.25 -23.40
N VAL A 353 -22.75 -6.23 -23.70
CA VAL A 353 -21.31 -6.00 -23.99
C VAL A 353 -21.02 -5.09 -25.18
N SER A 354 -22.02 -4.83 -26.04
CA SER A 354 -21.90 -3.89 -27.17
C SER A 354 -22.32 -2.46 -26.81
N GLY A 355 -22.72 -2.23 -25.56
CA GLY A 355 -23.25 -0.95 -25.08
C GLY A 355 -24.72 -0.72 -25.44
N LYS A 356 -25.42 -1.75 -25.92
CA LYS A 356 -26.84 -1.63 -26.26
C LYS A 356 -27.67 -1.68 -24.97
N VAL A 357 -28.52 -0.67 -24.78
CA VAL A 357 -29.48 -0.62 -23.67
C VAL A 357 -30.57 -1.67 -23.86
N MET A 358 -30.62 -2.61 -22.91
CA MET A 358 -31.57 -3.73 -22.84
C MET A 358 -32.79 -3.37 -21.98
N ALA A 359 -32.57 -2.61 -20.91
CA ALA A 359 -33.62 -2.07 -20.05
C ALA A 359 -33.17 -0.74 -19.45
N ALA A 360 -34.10 0.17 -19.17
CA ALA A 360 -33.84 1.41 -18.47
C ALA A 360 -35.04 1.79 -17.60
N ARG A 361 -34.77 2.31 -16.40
CA ARG A 361 -35.81 2.76 -15.46
C ARG A 361 -35.29 3.87 -14.56
N ASN A 362 -36.07 4.94 -14.46
CA ASN A 362 -35.88 6.00 -13.47
C ASN A 362 -36.74 5.66 -12.23
N TYR A 363 -36.11 5.62 -11.06
CA TYR A 363 -36.73 5.30 -9.77
C TYR A 363 -37.05 6.57 -8.93
N GLY A 364 -36.69 7.75 -9.43
CA GLY A 364 -36.90 9.02 -8.74
C GLY A 364 -36.03 9.14 -7.50
N SER A 365 -36.52 9.90 -6.51
CA SER A 365 -35.84 10.11 -5.23
C SER A 365 -36.07 8.92 -4.30
N LEU A 366 -34.99 8.25 -3.89
CA LEU A 366 -34.97 7.11 -2.98
C LEU A 366 -34.14 7.44 -1.73
N ASN A 367 -34.47 6.81 -0.59
CA ASN A 367 -33.66 6.86 0.62
C ASN A 367 -33.68 5.51 1.36
N GLY A 368 -32.65 5.22 2.16
CA GLY A 368 -32.54 3.96 2.91
C GLY A 368 -32.28 2.74 2.02
N THR A 369 -32.65 1.55 2.51
CA THR A 369 -32.41 0.29 1.81
C THR A 369 -33.53 -0.03 0.82
N TRP A 370 -33.15 -0.31 -0.43
CA TRP A 370 -34.06 -0.70 -1.51
C TRP A 370 -33.61 -2.00 -2.17
N SER A 371 -34.58 -2.79 -2.63
CA SER A 371 -34.34 -3.99 -3.42
C SER A 371 -35.06 -3.89 -4.75
N ILE A 372 -34.28 -3.83 -5.83
CA ILE A 372 -34.78 -3.79 -7.20
C ILE A 372 -34.65 -5.18 -7.80
N ASN A 373 -35.77 -5.79 -8.16
CA ASN A 373 -35.78 -7.06 -8.87
C ASN A 373 -35.58 -6.83 -10.37
N LEU A 374 -34.61 -7.52 -10.95
CA LEU A 374 -34.33 -7.58 -12.37
C LEU A 374 -34.64 -8.98 -12.88
N ASN A 375 -35.56 -9.09 -13.83
CA ASN A 375 -35.87 -10.35 -14.49
C ASN A 375 -34.83 -10.64 -15.57
N THR A 376 -34.09 -11.75 -15.43
CA THR A 376 -33.03 -12.17 -16.36
C THR A 376 -33.46 -13.32 -17.27
N SER A 377 -34.62 -13.93 -17.05
CA SER A 377 -35.08 -15.13 -17.79
C SER A 377 -35.16 -14.99 -19.31
N ASN A 378 -35.30 -13.76 -19.83
CA ASN A 378 -35.36 -13.48 -21.28
C ASN A 378 -34.05 -12.95 -21.86
N LEU A 379 -33.01 -12.81 -21.03
CA LEU A 379 -31.68 -12.43 -21.48
C LEU A 379 -30.94 -13.67 -21.99
N LYS A 380 -30.05 -13.48 -22.95
CA LYS A 380 -29.20 -14.58 -23.42
C LYS A 380 -28.09 -14.79 -22.39
N ALA A 381 -27.63 -16.03 -22.25
CA ALA A 381 -26.46 -16.32 -21.45
C ALA A 381 -25.28 -15.43 -21.90
N GLY A 382 -24.63 -14.76 -20.96
CA GLY A 382 -23.60 -13.78 -21.26
C GLY A 382 -23.39 -12.73 -20.17
N MET A 383 -22.45 -11.83 -20.43
CA MET A 383 -22.14 -10.70 -19.56
C MET A 383 -23.02 -9.49 -19.89
N TYR A 384 -23.51 -8.82 -18.86
CA TYR A 384 -24.23 -7.56 -18.92
C TYR A 384 -23.63 -6.59 -17.90
N LEU A 385 -23.86 -5.29 -18.11
CA LEU A 385 -23.52 -4.24 -17.16
C LEU A 385 -24.80 -3.56 -16.68
N ILE A 386 -24.92 -3.37 -15.38
CA ILE A 386 -25.96 -2.57 -14.72
C ILE A 386 -25.34 -1.22 -14.42
N GLU A 387 -25.73 -0.19 -15.14
CA GLU A 387 -25.33 1.20 -14.89
C GLU A 387 -26.39 1.88 -14.05
N LEU A 388 -26.04 2.27 -12.82
CA LEU A 388 -26.86 3.12 -11.97
C LEU A 388 -26.33 4.55 -11.99
N THR A 389 -27.22 5.52 -12.14
CA THR A 389 -26.90 6.94 -11.90
C THR A 389 -27.58 7.35 -10.60
N ILE A 390 -26.79 7.63 -9.58
CA ILE A 390 -27.26 8.04 -8.25
C ILE A 390 -26.86 9.51 -8.07
N ASN A 391 -27.85 10.40 -8.10
CA ASN A 391 -27.67 11.83 -8.33
C ASN A 391 -26.98 12.10 -9.66
N GLU A 392 -25.72 12.52 -9.65
CA GLU A 392 -24.91 12.77 -10.85
C GLU A 392 -23.76 11.74 -10.99
N THR A 393 -23.68 10.79 -10.05
CA THR A 393 -22.60 9.80 -10.00
C THR A 393 -23.04 8.50 -10.65
N LYS A 394 -22.22 7.97 -11.56
CA LYS A 394 -22.45 6.66 -12.16
C LYS A 394 -21.76 5.54 -11.36
N VAL A 395 -22.47 4.44 -11.17
CA VAL A 395 -22.01 3.18 -10.58
C VAL A 395 -22.31 2.07 -11.55
N THR A 396 -21.32 1.24 -11.88
CA THR A 396 -21.49 0.13 -12.82
C THR A 396 -21.27 -1.20 -12.11
N LYS A 397 -22.21 -2.15 -12.26
CA LYS A 397 -22.09 -3.49 -11.70
C LYS A 397 -22.19 -4.54 -12.80
N ARG A 398 -21.28 -5.51 -12.77
CA ARG A 398 -21.30 -6.65 -13.71
C ARG A 398 -22.37 -7.66 -13.31
N LEU A 399 -23.15 -8.12 -14.28
CA LEU A 399 -24.09 -9.23 -14.15
C LEU A 399 -23.75 -10.34 -15.15
N ILE A 400 -23.64 -11.58 -14.66
CA ILE A 400 -23.50 -12.77 -15.50
C ILE A 400 -24.86 -13.48 -15.54
N VAL A 401 -25.39 -13.73 -16.73
CA VAL A 401 -26.61 -14.51 -16.95
C VAL A 401 -26.23 -15.89 -17.50
N GLU A 402 -26.84 -16.95 -16.96
CA GLU A 402 -26.63 -18.35 -17.37
C GLU A 402 -27.81 -18.95 -18.14
#